data_AF-A0A9Q1FBF8-F1
#
_entry.id   AF-A0A9Q1FBF8-F1
#
_cell.length_a   1.000
_cell.length_b   1.000
_cell.length_c   1.000
_cell.angle_alpha   90.00
_cell.angle_beta   90.00
_cell.angle_gamma   90.00
#
_symmetry.space_group_name_H-M   'P 1'
#
loop_
_entity.id
_entity.type
_entity.pdbx_description
1 polymer ?
#
loop_
_entity_poly.entity_id
_entity_poly.type
_entity_poly.pdbx_seq_one_letter_code
_entity_poly.pdbx_strand_id
1 'polypeptide(L)'
;MYLKRNDEMNIAKKASFMDIKVRVTSDVLGEYKMEVDKLQKRLDEGTKEVAALNLALQTGQTEDKEKNAELVSCQKHLKTVKDEITATETDMKKFQDQSGKEKAAWTKEVAELKQQLAKKSEVCAYVKKDSAEGMKLCDNPIPEPPKQVASKAEEPKAKDTK
;
A
#
# COMPACT_ATOMS: atom_id res chain seq x y z
N MET A 1 93.00 49.07 31.53
CA MET A 1 91.54 49.33 31.65
C MET A 1 90.78 49.14 30.34
N TYR A 2 91.27 49.61 29.18
CA TYR A 2 90.55 49.52 27.90
C TYR A 2 90.23 48.09 27.42
N LEU A 3 91.20 47.16 27.50
CA LEU A 3 91.01 45.77 27.06
C LEU A 3 89.92 45.06 27.88
N LYS A 4 89.94 45.20 29.20
CA LYS A 4 88.92 44.63 30.12
C LYS A 4 87.50 45.11 29.79
N ARG A 5 87.33 46.41 29.50
CA ARG A 5 86.04 46.99 29.13
C ARG A 5 85.53 46.48 27.78
N ASN A 6 86.44 46.25 26.82
CA ASN A 6 86.10 45.68 25.53
C ASN A 6 85.63 44.22 25.67
N ASP A 7 86.30 43.45 26.51
CA ASP A 7 85.94 42.05 26.78
C ASP A 7 84.59 41.94 27.50
N GLU A 8 84.33 42.77 28.50
CA GLU A 8 83.04 42.88 29.19
C GLU A 8 81.91 43.22 28.20
N MET A 9 82.14 44.17 27.28
CA MET A 9 81.17 44.52 26.24
C MET A 9 80.89 43.36 25.27
N ASN A 10 81.93 42.61 24.89
CA ASN A 10 81.79 41.46 24.00
C ASN A 10 81.01 40.32 24.69
N ILE A 11 81.25 40.08 25.97
CA ILE A 11 80.49 39.10 26.76
C ILE A 11 79.03 39.53 26.86
N ALA A 12 78.75 40.80 27.17
CA ALA A 12 77.39 41.33 27.24
C ALA A 12 76.64 41.18 25.89
N LYS A 13 77.29 41.49 24.76
CA LYS A 13 76.72 41.30 23.42
C LYS A 13 76.39 39.84 23.11
N LYS A 14 77.28 38.92 23.47
CA LYS A 14 77.04 37.48 23.29
C LYS A 14 75.88 36.99 24.16
N ALA A 15 75.81 37.45 25.41
CA ALA A 15 74.73 37.13 26.31
C ALA A 15 73.38 37.64 25.79
N SER A 16 73.31 38.90 25.34
CA SER A 16 72.07 39.46 24.77
C SER A 16 71.66 38.76 23.48
N PHE A 17 72.61 38.39 22.62
CA PHE A 17 72.30 37.65 21.40
C PHE A 17 71.73 36.26 21.70
N MET A 18 72.32 35.54 22.66
CA MET A 18 71.81 34.23 23.09
C MET A 18 70.42 34.34 23.72
N ASP A 19 70.18 35.36 24.55
CA ASP A 19 68.88 35.62 25.16
C ASP A 19 67.80 35.92 24.11
N ILE A 20 68.10 36.79 23.13
CA ILE A 20 67.20 37.05 21.99
C ILE A 20 66.94 35.77 21.20
N LYS A 21 67.98 34.98 20.91
CA LYS A 21 67.84 33.73 20.17
C LYS A 21 66.92 32.75 20.90
N VAL A 22 67.07 32.60 22.21
CA VAL A 22 66.23 31.71 23.02
C VAL A 22 64.78 32.19 23.00
N ARG A 23 64.52 33.49 23.19
CA ARG A 23 63.16 34.05 23.11
C ARG A 23 62.52 33.80 21.74
N VAL A 24 63.20 34.19 20.66
CA VAL A 24 62.67 34.00 19.30
C VAL A 24 62.43 32.53 19.00
N THR A 25 63.33 31.63 19.40
CA THR A 25 63.13 30.19 19.20
C THR A 25 61.94 29.67 20.01
N SER A 26 61.76 30.15 21.24
CA SER A 26 60.62 29.79 22.08
C SER A 26 59.29 30.29 21.50
N ASP A 27 59.25 31.52 21.00
CA ASP A 27 58.06 32.12 20.39
C ASP A 27 57.65 31.35 19.14
N VAL A 28 58.60 31.12 18.22
CA VAL A 28 58.37 30.35 16.99
C VAL A 28 57.94 28.92 17.29
N LEU A 29 58.57 28.26 18.28
CA LEU A 29 58.16 26.92 18.71
C LEU A 29 56.74 26.91 19.31
N GLY A 30 56.36 27.98 20.03
CA GLY A 30 55.01 28.17 20.53
C GLY A 30 53.99 28.29 19.40
N GLU A 31 54.29 29.09 18.37
CA GLU A 31 53.45 29.21 17.17
C GLU A 31 53.26 27.88 16.45
N TYR A 32 54.33 27.11 16.24
CA TYR A 32 54.22 25.79 15.62
C TYR A 32 53.36 24.84 16.44
N LYS A 33 53.49 24.83 17.77
CA LYS A 33 52.63 24.00 18.64
C LYS A 33 51.16 24.38 18.51
N MET A 34 50.85 25.68 18.52
CA MET A 34 49.47 26.15 18.34
C MET A 34 48.89 25.73 16.98
N GLU A 35 49.68 25.81 15.91
CA GLU A 35 49.21 25.40 14.58
C GLU A 35 49.03 23.87 14.50
N VAL A 36 49.90 23.07 15.13
CA VAL A 36 49.72 21.62 15.26
C VAL A 36 48.41 21.30 16.00
N ASP A 37 48.14 21.93 17.13
CA ASP A 37 46.90 21.70 17.89
C ASP A 37 45.65 22.06 17.09
N LYS A 38 45.71 23.16 16.35
CA LYS A 38 44.62 23.61 15.48
C LYS A 38 44.39 22.66 14.31
N LEU A 39 45.45 22.16 13.68
CA LEU A 39 45.35 21.18 12.61
C LEU A 39 44.81 19.84 13.12
N GLN A 40 45.27 19.39 14.29
CA GLN A 40 44.76 18.18 14.93
C GLN A 40 43.27 18.30 15.22
N LYS A 41 42.82 19.44 15.77
CA LYS A 41 41.40 19.70 16.00
C LYS A 41 40.58 19.63 14.71
N ARG A 42 41.06 20.25 13.62
CA ARG A 42 40.39 20.19 12.31
C ARG A 42 40.35 18.77 11.76
N LEU A 43 41.41 18.00 11.94
CA LEU A 43 41.47 16.60 11.53
C LEU A 43 40.43 15.77 12.29
N ASP A 44 40.34 15.96 13.60
CA ASP A 44 39.38 15.25 14.46
C ASP A 44 37.93 15.61 14.10
N GLU A 45 37.66 16.90 13.86
CA GLU A 45 36.36 17.39 13.39
C GLU A 45 36.00 16.80 12.04
N GLY A 46 36.91 16.86 11.05
CA GLY A 46 36.70 16.30 9.73
C GLY A 46 36.50 14.78 9.76
N THR A 47 37.22 14.07 10.63
CA THR A 47 37.05 12.62 10.80
C THR A 47 35.66 12.28 11.35
N LYS A 48 35.17 13.06 12.33
CA LYS A 48 33.81 12.90 12.86
C LYS A 48 32.75 13.19 11.81
N GLU A 49 32.94 14.23 11.01
CA GLU A 49 32.02 14.59 9.94
C GLU A 49 31.95 13.50 8.86
N VAL A 50 33.11 12.97 8.43
CA VAL A 50 33.17 11.84 7.49
C VAL A 50 32.47 10.60 8.06
N ALA A 51 32.67 10.30 9.34
CA ALA A 51 31.99 9.17 9.99
C ALA A 51 30.46 9.37 10.02
N ALA A 52 30.00 10.57 10.34
CA ALA A 52 28.58 10.91 10.35
C ALA A 52 27.95 10.82 8.95
N LEU A 53 28.63 11.35 7.92
CA LEU A 53 28.18 11.26 6.54
C LEU A 53 28.11 9.82 6.04
N ASN A 54 29.09 8.98 6.40
CA ASN A 54 29.07 7.56 6.06
C ASN A 54 27.87 6.83 6.70
N LEU A 55 27.56 7.11 7.97
CA LEU A 55 26.38 6.54 8.63
C LEU A 55 25.08 7.02 7.97
N ALA A 56 24.97 8.31 7.65
CA ALA A 56 23.82 8.86 6.95
C ALA A 56 23.63 8.22 5.57
N LEU A 57 24.72 8.02 4.82
CA LEU A 57 24.70 7.35 3.52
C LEU A 57 24.23 5.90 3.63
N GLN A 58 24.76 5.14 4.59
CA GLN A 58 24.33 3.75 4.82
C GLN A 58 22.84 3.66 5.19
N THR A 59 22.37 4.58 6.04
CA THR A 59 20.96 4.67 6.44
C THR A 59 20.09 4.96 5.21
N GLY A 60 20.44 5.99 4.43
CA GLY A 60 19.71 6.33 3.21
C GLY A 60 19.71 5.21 2.17
N GLN A 61 20.82 4.49 1.99
CA GLN A 61 20.88 3.32 1.11
C GLN A 61 20.01 2.16 1.58
N THR A 62 19.83 2.00 2.89
CA THR A 62 18.98 0.96 3.46
C THR A 62 17.52 1.31 3.26
N GLU A 63 17.14 2.55 3.59
CA GLU A 63 15.78 3.07 3.38
C GLU A 63 15.37 3.03 1.90
N ASP A 64 16.28 3.38 0.98
CA ASP A 64 16.02 3.34 -0.46
C ASP A 64 15.76 1.90 -0.94
N LYS A 65 16.55 0.92 -0.47
CA LYS A 65 16.33 -0.50 -0.79
C LYS A 65 15.00 -1.00 -0.25
N GLU A 66 14.65 -0.66 0.99
CA GLU A 66 13.38 -1.04 1.60
C GLU A 66 12.20 -0.46 0.83
N LYS A 67 12.21 0.85 0.54
CA LYS A 67 11.14 1.49 -0.24
C LYS A 67 11.04 0.96 -1.66
N ASN A 68 12.17 0.66 -2.30
CA ASN A 68 12.14 0.07 -3.62
C ASN A 68 11.55 -1.36 -3.60
N ALA A 69 11.86 -2.16 -2.57
CA ALA A 69 11.26 -3.47 -2.38
C ALA A 69 9.73 -3.37 -2.15
N GLU A 70 9.28 -2.40 -1.36
CA GLU A 70 7.86 -2.10 -1.15
C GLU A 70 7.17 -1.67 -2.45
N LEU A 71 7.80 -0.80 -3.25
CA LEU A 71 7.26 -0.38 -4.55
C LEU A 71 7.10 -1.55 -5.51
N VAL A 72 8.10 -2.42 -5.61
CA VAL A 72 8.03 -3.64 -6.42
C VAL A 72 6.90 -4.56 -5.95
N SER A 73 6.78 -4.75 -4.63
CA SER A 73 5.69 -5.54 -4.04
C SER A 73 4.32 -4.94 -4.35
N CYS A 74 4.16 -3.62 -4.16
CA CYS A 74 2.92 -2.89 -4.45
C CYS A 74 2.54 -3.00 -5.93
N GLN A 75 3.51 -2.88 -6.84
CA GLN A 75 3.27 -3.01 -8.28
C GLN A 75 2.83 -4.44 -8.65
N LYS A 76 3.41 -5.45 -8.01
CA LYS A 76 2.98 -6.85 -8.18
C LYS A 76 1.55 -7.04 -7.70
N HIS A 77 1.21 -6.54 -6.52
CA HIS A 77 -0.16 -6.58 -6.00
C HIS A 77 -1.16 -5.87 -6.90
N LEU A 78 -0.81 -4.69 -7.42
CA LEU A 78 -1.64 -3.95 -8.37
C LEU A 78 -1.94 -4.79 -9.62
N LYS A 79 -0.93 -5.50 -10.15
CA LYS A 79 -1.12 -6.39 -11.30
C LYS A 79 -2.07 -7.55 -10.96
N THR A 80 -1.85 -8.21 -9.82
CA THR A 80 -2.72 -9.31 -9.37
C THR A 80 -4.17 -8.85 -9.23
N VAL A 81 -4.41 -7.72 -8.56
CA VAL A 81 -5.76 -7.16 -8.38
C VAL A 81 -6.39 -6.83 -9.74
N LYS A 82 -5.63 -6.28 -10.69
CA LYS A 82 -6.14 -5.98 -12.03
C LYS A 82 -6.53 -7.24 -12.81
N ASP A 83 -5.71 -8.29 -12.71
CA ASP A 83 -6.00 -9.58 -13.34
C ASP A 83 -7.25 -10.22 -12.71
N GLU A 84 -7.39 -10.15 -11.38
CA GLU A 84 -8.57 -10.63 -10.63
C GLU A 84 -9.85 -9.86 -10.98
N ILE A 85 -9.79 -8.53 -11.11
CA ILE A 85 -10.92 -7.71 -11.57
C ILE A 85 -11.37 -8.17 -12.95
N THR A 86 -10.44 -8.35 -13.88
CA THR A 86 -10.74 -8.76 -15.26
C THR A 86 -11.37 -10.16 -15.32
N ALA A 87 -10.87 -11.08 -14.49
CA ALA A 87 -11.45 -12.42 -14.34
C ALA A 87 -12.86 -12.36 -13.77
N THR A 88 -13.06 -11.59 -12.70
CA THR A 88 -14.36 -11.42 -12.04
C THR A 88 -15.39 -10.78 -12.97
N GLU A 89 -15.01 -9.76 -13.74
CA GLU A 89 -15.88 -9.14 -14.75
C GLU A 89 -16.32 -10.13 -15.82
N THR A 90 -15.40 -11.02 -16.23
CA THR A 90 -15.70 -12.07 -17.22
C THR A 90 -16.69 -13.08 -16.65
N ASP A 91 -16.48 -13.53 -15.42
CA ASP A 91 -17.37 -14.49 -14.78
C ASP A 91 -18.73 -13.87 -14.44
N MET A 92 -18.80 -12.59 -14.10
CA MET A 92 -20.05 -11.86 -13.92
C MET A 92 -20.86 -11.81 -15.22
N LYS A 93 -20.22 -11.55 -16.37
CA LYS A 93 -20.89 -11.58 -17.69
C LYS A 93 -21.43 -12.97 -18.01
N LYS A 94 -20.62 -14.02 -17.83
CA LYS A 94 -21.07 -15.41 -18.02
C LYS A 94 -22.26 -15.75 -17.14
N PHE A 95 -22.22 -15.35 -15.87
CA PHE A 95 -23.31 -15.59 -14.92
C PHE A 95 -24.60 -14.86 -15.35
N GLN A 96 -24.49 -13.60 -15.77
CA GLN A 96 -25.64 -12.85 -16.30
C GLN A 96 -26.26 -13.54 -17.53
N ASP A 97 -25.43 -14.01 -18.47
CA ASP A 97 -25.89 -14.72 -19.66
C ASP A 97 -26.59 -16.04 -19.31
N GLN A 98 -26.02 -16.82 -18.39
CA GLN A 98 -26.61 -18.07 -17.91
C GLN A 98 -27.93 -17.84 -17.18
N SER A 99 -27.96 -16.87 -16.25
CA SER A 99 -29.16 -16.50 -15.52
C SER A 99 -30.28 -16.04 -16.46
N GLY A 100 -29.95 -15.27 -17.51
CA GLY A 100 -30.91 -14.86 -18.53
C GLY A 100 -31.51 -16.04 -19.30
N LYS A 101 -30.67 -17.01 -19.71
CA LYS A 101 -31.11 -18.23 -20.39
C LYS A 101 -32.00 -19.10 -19.52
N GLU A 102 -31.59 -19.35 -18.27
CA GLU A 102 -32.38 -20.12 -17.31
C GLU A 102 -33.72 -19.44 -17.04
N LYS A 103 -33.72 -18.12 -16.80
CA LYS A 103 -34.96 -17.37 -16.58
C LYS A 103 -35.92 -17.50 -17.77
N ALA A 104 -35.42 -17.43 -19.00
CA ALA A 104 -36.22 -17.64 -20.21
C ALA A 104 -36.77 -19.07 -20.29
N ALA A 105 -35.95 -20.08 -19.98
CA ALA A 105 -36.37 -21.48 -19.95
C ALA A 105 -37.46 -21.73 -18.90
N TRP A 106 -37.25 -21.30 -17.65
CA TRP A 106 -38.24 -21.38 -16.57
C TRP A 106 -39.54 -20.66 -16.92
N THR A 107 -39.46 -19.47 -17.54
CA THR A 107 -40.66 -18.72 -17.96
C THR A 107 -41.45 -19.50 -19.00
N LYS A 108 -40.77 -20.13 -19.96
CA LYS A 108 -41.40 -20.97 -20.99
C LYS A 108 -42.05 -22.21 -20.35
N GLU A 109 -41.34 -22.92 -19.48
CA GLU A 109 -41.85 -24.12 -18.80
C GLU A 109 -43.07 -23.81 -17.94
N VAL A 110 -43.05 -22.69 -17.19
CA VAL A 110 -44.21 -22.23 -16.42
C VAL A 110 -45.41 -21.93 -17.33
N ALA A 111 -45.19 -21.29 -18.49
CA ALA A 111 -46.27 -21.02 -19.44
C ALA A 111 -46.84 -22.31 -20.05
N GLU A 112 -45.98 -23.26 -20.39
CA GLU A 112 -46.36 -24.56 -20.94
C GLU A 112 -47.13 -25.40 -19.92
N LEU A 113 -46.66 -25.49 -18.67
CA LEU A 113 -47.36 -26.18 -17.59
C LEU A 113 -48.73 -25.55 -17.29
N LYS A 114 -48.85 -24.22 -17.31
CA LYS A 114 -50.14 -23.54 -17.19
C LYS A 114 -51.09 -23.93 -18.33
N GLN A 115 -50.58 -24.05 -19.55
CA GLN A 115 -51.38 -24.48 -20.69
C GLN A 115 -51.79 -25.96 -20.58
N GLN A 116 -50.91 -26.84 -20.08
CA GLN A 116 -51.23 -28.24 -19.82
C GLN A 116 -52.28 -28.38 -18.72
N LEU A 117 -52.19 -27.60 -17.64
CA LEU A 117 -53.20 -27.54 -16.57
C LEU A 117 -54.56 -27.04 -17.07
N ALA A 118 -54.58 -26.11 -18.03
CA ALA A 118 -55.81 -25.63 -18.63
C ALA A 118 -56.48 -26.65 -19.56
N LYS A 119 -55.72 -27.61 -20.10
CA LYS A 119 -56.25 -28.72 -20.89
C LYS A 119 -56.74 -29.81 -19.94
N LYS A 120 -57.99 -30.25 -20.13
CA LYS A 120 -58.54 -31.40 -19.42
C LYS A 120 -57.64 -32.62 -19.70
N SER A 121 -57.16 -33.29 -18.66
CA SER A 121 -56.29 -34.46 -18.81
C SER A 121 -56.94 -35.50 -19.72
N GLU A 122 -56.19 -36.08 -20.66
CA GLU A 122 -56.71 -37.13 -21.55
C GLU A 122 -57.20 -38.35 -20.77
N VAL A 123 -56.65 -38.58 -19.57
CA VAL A 123 -57.10 -39.62 -18.64
C VAL A 123 -58.56 -39.37 -18.19
N CYS A 124 -58.98 -38.11 -18.09
CA CYS A 124 -60.35 -37.74 -17.76
C CYS A 124 -61.37 -38.12 -18.84
N ALA A 125 -60.94 -38.46 -20.07
CA ALA A 125 -61.81 -39.00 -21.10
C ALA A 125 -62.24 -40.45 -20.81
N TYR A 126 -61.48 -41.19 -19.99
CA TYR A 126 -61.74 -42.59 -19.65
C TYR A 126 -62.45 -42.77 -18.31
N VAL A 127 -62.61 -41.69 -17.55
CA VAL A 127 -63.30 -41.70 -16.26
C VAL A 127 -64.80 -41.61 -16.49
N LYS A 128 -65.56 -42.55 -15.91
CA LYS A 128 -67.03 -42.53 -15.99
C LYS A 128 -67.57 -41.24 -15.38
N LYS A 129 -68.31 -40.47 -16.19
CA LYS A 129 -68.89 -39.17 -15.81
C LYS A 129 -69.87 -39.26 -14.63
N ASP A 130 -70.34 -40.47 -14.33
CA ASP A 130 -71.37 -40.73 -13.32
C ASP A 130 -70.77 -41.18 -11.97
N SER A 131 -69.43 -41.34 -11.89
CA SER A 131 -68.72 -41.62 -10.63
C SER A 131 -68.44 -40.32 -9.89
N ALA A 132 -68.84 -40.28 -8.62
CA ALA A 132 -68.60 -39.13 -7.74
C ALA A 132 -67.11 -38.82 -7.55
N GLU A 133 -66.24 -39.83 -7.61
CA GLU A 133 -64.78 -39.68 -7.57
C GLU A 133 -64.25 -39.08 -8.89
N GLY A 134 -64.84 -39.46 -10.02
CA GLY A 134 -64.45 -38.98 -11.34
C GLY A 134 -64.75 -37.50 -11.58
N MET A 135 -65.93 -37.04 -11.16
CA MET A 135 -66.29 -35.62 -11.21
C MET A 135 -65.36 -34.74 -10.35
N LYS A 136 -64.94 -35.22 -9.18
CA LYS A 136 -64.03 -34.47 -8.29
C LYS A 136 -62.62 -34.29 -8.86
N LEU A 137 -62.13 -35.27 -9.63
CA LEU A 137 -60.77 -35.25 -10.20
C LEU A 137 -60.69 -34.56 -11.56
N CYS A 138 -61.79 -34.56 -12.32
CA CYS A 138 -61.80 -34.16 -13.73
C CYS A 138 -62.71 -32.99 -14.09
N ASP A 139 -63.65 -32.59 -13.23
CA ASP A 139 -64.58 -31.47 -13.48
C ASP A 139 -64.39 -30.27 -12.52
N ASN A 140 -63.27 -30.20 -11.78
CA ASN A 140 -63.01 -29.02 -10.96
C ASN A 140 -62.68 -27.79 -11.83
N PRO A 141 -63.28 -26.61 -11.55
CA PRO A 141 -62.86 -25.37 -12.17
C PRO A 141 -61.40 -25.10 -11.80
N ILE A 142 -60.58 -24.86 -12.82
CA ILE A 142 -59.18 -24.46 -12.70
C ILE A 142 -59.12 -23.26 -11.73
N PRO A 143 -58.50 -23.39 -10.54
CA PRO A 143 -58.27 -22.24 -9.69
C PRO A 143 -57.38 -21.27 -10.45
N GLU A 144 -57.80 -20.01 -10.57
CA GLU A 144 -56.94 -18.94 -11.07
C GLU A 144 -55.59 -18.99 -10.32
N PRO A 145 -54.46 -18.77 -11.01
CA PRO A 145 -53.17 -18.73 -10.33
C PRO A 145 -53.26 -17.67 -9.22
N PRO A 146 -52.77 -17.95 -7.99
CA PRO A 146 -52.73 -16.95 -6.96
C PRO A 146 -52.01 -15.74 -7.54
N LYS A 147 -52.70 -14.59 -7.54
CA LYS A 147 -52.11 -13.29 -7.79
C LYS A 147 -50.79 -13.27 -7.04
N GLN A 148 -49.70 -13.07 -7.77
CA GLN A 148 -48.42 -12.74 -7.18
C GLN A 148 -48.70 -11.70 -6.10
N VAL A 149 -48.51 -12.08 -4.85
CA VAL A 149 -48.29 -11.12 -3.79
C VAL A 149 -47.03 -10.43 -4.24
N ALA A 150 -47.21 -9.25 -4.84
CA ALA A 150 -46.15 -8.29 -5.04
C ALA A 150 -45.49 -8.18 -3.67
N SER A 151 -44.30 -8.77 -3.57
CA SER A 151 -43.44 -8.56 -2.43
C SER A 151 -43.28 -7.05 -2.35
N LYS A 152 -43.81 -6.52 -1.26
CA LYS A 152 -43.88 -5.11 -0.92
C LYS A 152 -42.55 -4.48 -1.28
N ALA A 153 -42.61 -3.52 -2.21
CA ALA A 153 -41.52 -2.59 -2.44
C ALA A 153 -41.11 -2.03 -1.06
N GLU A 154 -39.89 -2.34 -0.67
CA GLU A 154 -39.21 -1.70 0.44
C GLU A 154 -38.89 -0.28 -0.05
N GLU A 155 -39.80 0.64 0.23
CA GLU A 155 -39.58 2.06 -0.02
C GLU A 155 -38.55 2.57 0.99
N PRO A 156 -37.45 3.19 0.55
CA PRO A 156 -36.45 3.76 1.43
C PRO A 156 -37.06 4.98 2.13
N LYS A 157 -37.30 4.86 3.45
CA LYS A 157 -37.54 6.04 4.30
C LYS A 157 -36.22 6.78 4.48
N ALA A 158 -35.93 7.70 3.57
CA ALA A 158 -35.18 8.90 3.89
C ALA A 158 -36.17 9.99 4.27
N LYS A 159 -36.26 10.27 5.57
CA LYS A 159 -36.45 11.59 6.20
C LYS A 159 -36.58 11.37 7.70
N ASP A 160 -35.49 11.60 8.43
CA ASP A 160 -35.63 12.30 9.69
C ASP A 160 -34.56 13.37 9.78
N THR A 161 -35.06 14.56 10.08
CA THR A 161 -34.35 15.80 10.26
C THR A 161 -34.31 16.02 11.76
N LYS A 162 -33.14 15.86 12.38
CA LYS A 162 -32.72 16.69 13.51
C LYS A 162 -31.21 16.61 13.70
#